data_AF-A0A1M5DFX5-F1
#
_entry.id   AF-A0A1M5DFX5-F1
#
_cell.length_a   1.000
_cell.length_b   1.000
_cell.length_c   1.000
_cell.angle_alpha   90.00
_cell.angle_beta   90.00
_cell.angle_gamma   90.00
#
_symmetry.space_group_name_H-M   'P 1'
#
loop_
_entity.id
_entity.type
_entity.pdbx_description
1 polymer ?
#
loop_
_entity_poly.entity_id
_entity_poly.type
_entity_poly.pdbx_seq_one_letter_code
_entity_poly.pdbx_strand_id
1 'polypeptide(L)'
;MRIEARPFAAMLDDLELAGVALQAAESMESHHEREREDEWVDTFRDLVRDEKGQRKALGDKMYDAYRELVRWSAQRALLGRSGVDIPVLGWMYGLPRGFPTGFDKTMWAGLVGDSKLRLQVGELPIATGEKLAFKQRVSDEIAAFKKRWDWVINPLVIAVALEVVVRPNPKTPPAVLHDLDNIVRDYLIPGIVPAFGTVSDQRWTIDFAELRESDPKLADAWGSNPTPPAGTRNGVTRYEVWRLPAVEGEPGFVSVALVADIDAKGDLMQQMDEHISDWRDNLSDDSRRPWQRRRPTGR
;
A
#
# COMPACT_ATOMS: atom_id res chain seq x y z
N MET A 1 0.73 -9.30 22.44
CA MET A 1 1.57 -8.93 21.29
C MET A 1 2.94 -8.51 21.81
N ARG A 2 3.97 -9.33 21.62
CA ARG A 2 5.36 -8.94 21.91
C ARG A 2 5.87 -8.17 20.70
N ILE A 3 6.27 -6.92 20.89
CA ILE A 3 6.99 -6.17 19.87
C ILE A 3 8.45 -6.63 19.97
N GLU A 4 8.83 -7.60 19.14
CA GLU A 4 10.22 -8.07 19.06
C GLU A 4 10.96 -7.22 18.02
N ALA A 5 11.89 -6.39 18.49
CA ALA A 5 12.77 -5.65 17.59
C ALA A 5 13.73 -6.63 16.89
N ARG A 6 13.61 -6.77 15.58
CA ARG A 6 14.56 -7.54 14.75
C ARG A 6 15.71 -6.63 14.29
N PRO A 7 16.97 -7.10 14.27
CA PRO A 7 18.06 -6.35 13.67
C PRO A 7 17.79 -6.06 12.19
N PHE A 8 18.12 -4.86 11.72
CA PHE A 8 17.89 -4.46 10.32
C PHE A 8 18.55 -5.41 9.30
N ALA A 9 19.75 -5.92 9.61
CA ALA A 9 20.41 -6.90 8.75
C ALA A 9 19.62 -8.22 8.60
N ALA A 10 18.96 -8.67 9.67
CA ALA A 10 18.11 -9.86 9.61
C ALA A 10 16.86 -9.60 8.77
N MET A 11 16.26 -8.42 8.88
CA MET A 11 15.14 -8.03 8.02
C MET A 11 15.55 -8.01 6.54
N LEU A 12 16.74 -7.52 6.20
CA LEU A 12 17.24 -7.57 4.82
C LEU A 12 17.46 -9.00 4.32
N ASP A 13 17.95 -9.89 5.17
CA ASP A 13 18.09 -11.31 4.83
C ASP A 13 16.72 -11.97 4.60
N ASP A 14 15.73 -11.67 5.46
CA ASP A 14 14.35 -12.13 5.31
C ASP A 14 13.73 -11.56 4.01
N LEU A 15 13.97 -10.29 3.69
CA LEU A 15 13.46 -9.63 2.49
C LEU A 15 14.03 -10.26 1.21
N GLU A 16 15.33 -10.54 1.19
CA GLU A 16 15.99 -11.26 0.10
C GLU A 16 15.41 -12.67 -0.05
N LEU A 17 15.20 -13.38 1.07
CA LEU A 17 14.64 -14.73 1.08
C LEU A 17 13.18 -14.76 0.60
N ALA A 18 12.36 -13.81 1.05
CA ALA A 18 10.97 -13.68 0.62
C ALA A 18 10.87 -13.38 -0.88
N GLY A 19 11.79 -12.56 -1.42
CA GLY A 19 11.90 -12.34 -2.87
C GLY A 19 12.18 -13.63 -3.64
N VAL A 20 13.08 -14.49 -3.14
CA VAL A 20 13.35 -15.81 -3.74
C VAL A 20 12.14 -16.73 -3.64
N ALA A 21 11.48 -16.76 -2.48
CA ALA A 21 10.27 -17.56 -2.25
C ALA A 21 9.15 -17.19 -3.22
N LEU A 22 8.92 -15.89 -3.41
CA LEU A 22 7.95 -15.37 -4.38
C LEU A 22 8.27 -15.79 -5.80
N GLN A 23 9.52 -15.59 -6.24
CA GLN A 23 9.94 -15.97 -7.59
C GLN A 23 9.76 -17.49 -7.84
N ALA A 24 10.00 -18.31 -6.82
CA ALA A 24 9.78 -19.76 -6.90
C ALA A 24 8.29 -20.15 -6.98
N ALA A 25 7.40 -19.29 -6.47
CA ALA A 25 5.96 -19.49 -6.48
C ALA A 25 5.24 -18.84 -7.67
N GLU A 26 5.94 -18.03 -8.48
CA GLU A 26 5.37 -17.39 -9.66
C GLU A 26 4.80 -18.41 -10.64
N SER A 27 3.54 -18.20 -11.04
CA SER A 27 2.81 -19.07 -11.96
C SER A 27 2.15 -18.26 -13.07
N MET A 28 1.90 -18.88 -14.23
CA MET A 28 1.16 -18.22 -15.33
C MET A 28 -0.23 -17.71 -14.90
N GLU A 29 -0.87 -18.40 -13.96
CA GLU A 29 -2.18 -18.01 -13.43
C GLU A 29 -2.13 -16.65 -12.71
N SER A 30 -1.07 -16.39 -11.95
CA SER A 30 -0.86 -15.11 -11.25
C SER A 30 -0.73 -13.91 -12.20
N HIS A 31 -0.19 -14.12 -13.40
CA HIS A 31 -0.12 -13.08 -14.44
C HIS A 31 -1.48 -12.78 -15.04
N HIS A 32 -2.30 -13.81 -15.32
CA HIS A 32 -3.64 -13.64 -15.86
C HIS A 32 -4.62 -12.99 -14.88
N GLU A 33 -4.42 -13.17 -13.57
CA GLU A 33 -5.19 -12.45 -12.56
C GLU A 33 -4.90 -10.95 -12.57
N ARG A 34 -3.62 -10.56 -12.67
CA ARG A 34 -3.23 -9.14 -12.76
C ARG A 34 -3.79 -8.47 -14.02
N GLU A 35 -3.70 -9.11 -15.18
CA GLU A 35 -4.26 -8.58 -16.43
C GLU A 35 -5.78 -8.35 -16.33
N ARG A 36 -6.51 -9.27 -15.71
CA ARG A 36 -7.95 -9.09 -15.44
C ARG A 36 -8.23 -7.95 -14.47
N GLU A 37 -7.34 -7.68 -13.52
CA GLU A 37 -7.47 -6.52 -12.64
C GLU A 37 -7.32 -5.19 -13.40
N ASP A 38 -6.46 -5.13 -14.42
CA ASP A 38 -6.27 -3.97 -15.29
C ASP A 38 -7.54 -3.59 -16.06
N GLU A 39 -8.30 -4.58 -16.51
CA GLU A 39 -9.55 -4.39 -17.24
C GLU A 39 -10.60 -3.62 -16.43
N TRP A 40 -10.61 -3.73 -15.08
CA TRP A 40 -11.59 -3.04 -14.24
C TRP A 40 -11.44 -1.52 -14.27
N VAL A 41 -10.20 -1.01 -14.32
CA VAL A 41 -9.94 0.44 -14.36
C VAL A 41 -10.47 1.04 -15.66
N ASP A 42 -10.24 0.35 -16.78
CA ASP A 42 -10.71 0.79 -18.10
C ASP A 42 -12.22 0.63 -18.24
N THR A 43 -12.79 -0.48 -17.74
CA THR A 43 -14.24 -0.70 -17.70
C THR A 43 -14.94 0.43 -16.92
N PHE A 44 -14.39 0.84 -15.77
CA PHE A 44 -14.95 1.95 -15.01
C PHE A 44 -14.84 3.28 -15.76
N ARG A 45 -13.71 3.52 -16.42
CA ARG A 45 -13.50 4.72 -17.23
C ARG A 45 -14.54 4.83 -18.34
N ASP A 46 -14.85 3.72 -19.01
CA ASP A 46 -15.85 3.69 -20.07
C ASP A 46 -17.27 3.93 -19.54
N LEU A 47 -17.61 3.36 -18.38
CA LEU A 47 -18.89 3.63 -17.70
C LEU A 47 -19.08 5.10 -17.33
N VAL A 48 -18.01 5.78 -16.90
CA VAL A 48 -18.04 7.21 -16.58
C VAL A 48 -18.10 8.06 -17.85
N ARG A 49 -17.41 7.64 -18.91
CA ARG A 49 -17.36 8.39 -20.18
C ARG A 49 -18.67 8.35 -20.98
N ASP A 50 -19.37 7.22 -20.97
CA ASP A 50 -20.65 7.02 -21.68
C ASP A 50 -21.82 6.71 -20.72
N GLU A 51 -21.92 7.45 -19.61
CA GLU A 51 -22.99 7.24 -18.62
C GLU A 51 -24.40 7.23 -19.27
N LYS A 52 -24.67 8.16 -20.20
CA LYS A 52 -25.99 8.27 -20.84
C LYS A 52 -26.30 7.04 -21.71
N GLY A 53 -25.34 6.55 -22.49
CA GLY A 53 -25.49 5.36 -23.31
C GLY A 53 -25.70 4.11 -22.45
N GLN A 54 -24.90 3.97 -21.40
CA GLN A 54 -24.94 2.85 -20.48
C GLN A 54 -26.25 2.80 -19.68
N ARG A 55 -26.73 3.94 -19.16
CA ARG A 55 -28.05 4.05 -18.50
C ARG A 55 -29.19 3.65 -19.43
N LYS A 56 -29.13 4.05 -20.71
CA LYS A 56 -30.15 3.68 -21.71
C LYS A 56 -30.15 2.17 -21.99
N ALA A 57 -28.98 1.52 -21.98
CA ALA A 57 -28.85 0.09 -22.28
C ALA A 57 -29.24 -0.80 -21.11
N LEU A 58 -28.82 -0.45 -19.88
CA LEU A 58 -29.02 -1.27 -18.68
C LEU A 58 -30.28 -0.91 -17.88
N GLY A 59 -30.79 0.32 -18.04
CA GLY A 59 -31.74 0.93 -17.11
C GLY A 59 -31.05 1.45 -15.85
N ASP A 60 -31.65 2.46 -15.19
CA ASP A 60 -31.00 3.21 -14.10
C ASP A 60 -30.57 2.32 -12.94
N LYS A 61 -31.45 1.47 -12.43
CA LYS A 61 -31.15 0.61 -11.27
C LYS A 61 -29.98 -0.35 -11.52
N MET A 62 -29.96 -1.00 -12.68
CA MET A 62 -28.88 -1.93 -13.04
C MET A 62 -27.58 -1.18 -13.30
N TYR A 63 -27.65 0.00 -13.93
CA TYR A 63 -26.49 0.86 -14.14
C TYR A 63 -25.86 1.29 -12.81
N ASP A 64 -26.66 1.76 -11.85
CA ASP A 64 -26.14 2.25 -10.57
C ASP A 64 -25.47 1.12 -9.77
N ALA A 65 -26.10 -0.06 -9.67
CA ALA A 65 -25.50 -1.23 -9.02
C ALA A 65 -24.22 -1.71 -9.74
N TYR A 66 -24.23 -1.76 -11.08
CA TYR A 66 -23.05 -2.15 -11.86
C TYR A 66 -21.90 -1.15 -11.70
N ARG A 67 -22.22 0.15 -11.69
CA ARG A 67 -21.23 1.21 -11.49
C ARG A 67 -20.57 1.11 -10.12
N GLU A 68 -21.31 0.78 -9.07
CA GLU A 68 -20.74 0.58 -7.74
C GLU A 68 -19.79 -0.61 -7.67
N LEU A 69 -20.21 -1.76 -8.21
CA LEU A 69 -19.37 -2.95 -8.31
C LEU A 69 -18.07 -2.66 -9.08
N VAL A 70 -18.19 -2.06 -10.26
CA VAL A 70 -17.04 -1.77 -11.12
C VAL A 70 -16.13 -0.71 -10.48
N ARG A 71 -16.69 0.29 -9.78
CA ARG A 71 -15.89 1.25 -9.01
C ARG A 71 -15.06 0.55 -7.95
N TRP A 72 -15.67 -0.34 -7.16
CA TRP A 72 -14.98 -1.08 -6.11
C TRP A 72 -13.80 -1.87 -6.69
N SER A 73 -14.03 -2.61 -7.79
CA SER A 73 -12.98 -3.38 -8.47
C SER A 73 -11.89 -2.49 -9.06
N ALA A 74 -12.27 -1.36 -9.68
CA ALA A 74 -11.32 -0.42 -10.25
C ALA A 74 -10.45 0.26 -9.19
N GLN A 75 -11.03 0.63 -8.04
CA GLN A 75 -10.27 1.18 -6.91
C GLN A 75 -9.33 0.14 -6.32
N ARG A 76 -9.79 -1.10 -6.13
CA ARG A 76 -8.93 -2.21 -5.68
C ARG A 76 -7.73 -2.39 -6.62
N ALA A 77 -7.97 -2.48 -7.92
CA ALA A 77 -6.93 -2.67 -8.92
C ALA A 77 -5.95 -1.47 -8.96
N LEU A 78 -6.47 -0.24 -9.00
CA LEU A 78 -5.64 0.96 -9.07
C LEU A 78 -4.76 1.13 -7.83
N LEU A 79 -5.35 1.00 -6.64
CA LEU A 79 -4.64 1.15 -5.37
C LEU A 79 -3.83 -0.10 -4.98
N GLY A 80 -4.12 -1.26 -5.58
CA GLY A 80 -3.27 -2.45 -5.46
C GLY A 80 -1.90 -2.28 -6.14
N ARG A 81 -1.82 -1.41 -7.16
CA ARG A 81 -0.57 -1.13 -7.91
C ARG A 81 0.23 0.05 -7.37
N SER A 82 -0.30 0.79 -6.41
CA SER A 82 0.36 2.00 -5.89
C SER A 82 1.45 1.67 -4.86
N GLY A 83 1.31 0.53 -4.18
CA GLY A 83 2.22 0.03 -3.15
C GLY A 83 3.53 -0.51 -3.70
N VAL A 84 4.45 -0.77 -2.78
CA VAL A 84 5.72 -1.43 -3.01
C VAL A 84 5.57 -2.88 -2.56
N ASP A 85 5.78 -3.82 -3.47
CA ASP A 85 5.82 -5.24 -3.13
C ASP A 85 7.20 -5.66 -2.59
N ILE A 86 7.29 -6.89 -2.11
CA ILE A 86 8.51 -7.48 -1.54
C ILE A 86 9.70 -7.36 -2.52
N PRO A 87 9.58 -7.75 -3.81
CA PRO A 87 10.66 -7.56 -4.78
C PRO A 87 11.10 -6.10 -4.94
N VAL A 88 10.17 -5.16 -5.13
CA VAL A 88 10.48 -3.74 -5.32
C VAL A 88 11.15 -3.16 -4.08
N LEU A 89 10.70 -3.51 -2.87
CA LEU A 89 11.36 -3.11 -1.64
C LEU A 89 12.80 -3.66 -1.58
N GLY A 90 12.97 -4.93 -1.93
CA GLY A 90 14.28 -5.58 -2.03
C GLY A 90 15.23 -4.82 -2.96
N TRP A 91 14.78 -4.47 -4.17
CA TRP A 91 15.57 -3.72 -5.14
C TRP A 91 15.97 -2.33 -4.63
N MET A 92 15.07 -1.64 -3.93
CA MET A 92 15.38 -0.34 -3.31
C MET A 92 16.44 -0.43 -2.19
N TYR A 93 16.60 -1.60 -1.54
CA TYR A 93 17.71 -1.87 -0.62
C TYR A 93 18.95 -2.46 -1.31
N GLY A 94 18.91 -2.72 -2.62
CA GLY A 94 20.01 -3.31 -3.38
C GLY A 94 20.12 -4.83 -3.24
N LEU A 95 18.99 -5.51 -3.06
CA LEU A 95 18.87 -6.97 -3.04
C LEU A 95 18.39 -7.48 -4.42
N PRO A 96 18.66 -8.75 -4.78
CA PRO A 96 19.55 -9.68 -4.10
C PRO A 96 21.02 -9.23 -4.19
N ARG A 97 21.80 -9.57 -3.16
CA ARG A 97 23.19 -9.12 -3.05
C ARG A 97 24.04 -9.81 -4.13
N GLY A 98 24.89 -9.02 -4.81
CA GLY A 98 25.85 -9.56 -5.77
C GLY A 98 25.28 -9.95 -7.13
N PHE A 99 23.99 -9.66 -7.39
CA PHE A 99 23.37 -9.87 -8.70
C PHE A 99 23.20 -8.52 -9.43
N PRO A 100 23.86 -8.31 -10.59
CA PRO A 100 23.64 -7.13 -11.38
C PRO A 100 22.29 -7.22 -12.10
N THR A 101 21.27 -6.58 -11.53
CA THR A 101 19.91 -6.44 -12.08
C THR A 101 19.83 -5.48 -13.27
N GLY A 102 20.92 -4.80 -13.62
CA GLY A 102 20.95 -3.74 -14.65
C GLY A 102 20.35 -2.40 -14.19
N PHE A 103 19.60 -2.41 -13.10
CA PHE A 103 19.06 -1.25 -12.39
C PHE A 103 19.59 -1.21 -10.97
N ASP A 104 20.32 -0.16 -10.60
CA ASP A 104 20.78 0.03 -9.23
C ASP A 104 19.63 0.52 -8.33
N LYS A 105 19.88 0.48 -7.02
CA LYS A 105 18.90 0.90 -6.01
C LYS A 105 18.44 2.36 -6.16
N THR A 106 19.27 3.21 -6.77
CA THR A 106 18.95 4.62 -7.03
C THR A 106 17.97 4.76 -8.19
N MET A 107 18.12 3.99 -9.27
CA MET A 107 17.14 3.93 -10.35
C MET A 107 15.75 3.48 -9.87
N TRP A 108 15.66 2.43 -9.04
CA TRP A 108 14.37 1.98 -8.50
C TRP A 108 13.72 3.00 -7.56
N ALA A 109 14.52 3.64 -6.70
CA ALA A 109 14.03 4.73 -5.86
C ALA A 109 13.55 5.93 -6.70
N GLY A 110 14.22 6.21 -7.83
CA GLY A 110 13.77 7.20 -8.82
C GLY A 110 12.44 6.84 -9.47
N LEU A 111 12.26 5.59 -9.91
CA LEU A 111 11.00 5.11 -10.49
C LEU A 111 9.82 5.23 -9.51
N VAL A 112 10.05 4.89 -8.23
CA VAL A 112 9.05 5.10 -7.17
C VAL A 112 8.79 6.60 -6.97
N GLY A 113 9.82 7.43 -7.03
CA GLY A 113 9.75 8.90 -6.98
C GLY A 113 9.01 9.55 -8.16
N ASP A 114 8.97 8.89 -9.33
CA ASP A 114 8.29 9.39 -10.54
C ASP A 114 6.87 8.80 -10.72
N SER A 115 6.47 7.86 -9.85
CA SER A 115 5.17 7.21 -9.94
C SER A 115 4.02 8.20 -9.73
N LYS A 116 3.11 8.26 -10.71
CA LYS A 116 1.89 9.09 -10.67
C LYS A 116 0.80 8.56 -9.74
N LEU A 117 0.96 7.32 -9.26
CA LEU A 117 0.09 6.67 -8.27
C LEU A 117 0.52 6.97 -6.83
N ARG A 118 1.61 7.73 -6.66
CA ARG A 118 2.14 8.12 -5.35
C ARG A 118 2.18 9.65 -5.25
N LEU A 119 2.05 10.16 -4.02
CA LEU A 119 2.24 11.57 -3.68
C LEU A 119 3.72 11.81 -3.43
N GLN A 120 4.32 12.76 -4.15
CA GLN A 120 5.76 13.01 -4.08
C GLN A 120 6.02 14.31 -3.33
N VAL A 121 6.07 14.24 -2.00
CA VAL A 121 5.99 15.44 -1.15
C VAL A 121 7.36 16.11 -0.90
N GLY A 122 8.42 15.53 -1.47
CA GLY A 122 9.79 16.03 -1.41
C GLY A 122 10.48 15.77 -0.07
N GLU A 123 11.46 16.61 0.29
CA GLU A 123 12.27 16.42 1.50
C GLU A 123 11.50 16.75 2.79
N LEU A 124 11.79 15.97 3.85
CA LEU A 124 11.30 16.23 5.21
C LEU A 124 11.85 17.56 5.75
N PRO A 125 11.07 18.29 6.57
CA PRO A 125 11.52 19.56 7.14
C PRO A 125 12.61 19.32 8.19
N ILE A 126 13.80 19.90 8.03
CA ILE A 126 14.93 19.74 8.97
C ILE A 126 15.15 20.96 9.87
N ALA A 127 14.62 22.12 9.48
CA ALA A 127 14.73 23.36 10.24
C ALA A 127 13.39 23.86 10.80
N THR A 128 13.48 24.64 11.87
CA THR A 128 12.33 25.33 12.46
C THR A 128 11.69 26.27 11.44
N GLY A 129 10.39 26.08 11.16
CA GLY A 129 9.64 26.86 10.17
C GLY A 129 9.34 26.11 8.86
N GLU A 130 10.11 25.08 8.51
CA GLU A 130 9.91 24.32 7.26
C GLU A 130 8.69 23.40 7.30
N LYS A 131 8.16 23.12 8.51
CA LYS A 131 6.97 22.28 8.70
C LYS A 131 5.75 22.80 7.93
N LEU A 132 5.54 24.11 7.89
CA LEU A 132 4.41 24.71 7.18
C LEU A 132 4.55 24.52 5.67
N ALA A 133 5.76 24.76 5.14
CA ALA A 133 6.06 24.54 3.73
C ALA A 133 5.91 23.06 3.33
N PHE A 134 6.29 22.13 4.20
CA PHE A 134 6.08 20.70 3.98
C PHE A 134 4.58 20.36 3.92
N LYS A 135 3.78 20.84 4.88
CA LYS A 135 2.32 20.65 4.87
C LYS A 135 1.64 21.26 3.63
N GLN A 136 2.17 22.36 3.12
CA GLN A 136 1.69 22.94 1.87
C GLN A 136 2.00 22.02 0.68
N ARG A 137 3.23 21.48 0.58
CA ARG A 137 3.58 20.50 -0.47
C ARG A 137 2.69 19.25 -0.42
N VAL A 138 2.38 18.75 0.78
CA VAL A 138 1.43 17.64 0.95
C VAL A 138 0.06 18.01 0.36
N SER A 139 -0.45 19.21 0.68
CA SER A 139 -1.72 19.70 0.14
C SER A 139 -1.70 19.84 -1.39
N ASP A 140 -0.60 20.36 -1.95
CA ASP A 140 -0.43 20.56 -3.38
C ASP A 140 -0.38 19.22 -4.13
N GLU A 141 0.35 18.24 -3.60
CA GLU A 141 0.41 16.89 -4.14
C GLU A 141 -0.93 16.16 -4.07
N ILE A 142 -1.68 16.31 -2.96
CA ILE A 142 -3.05 15.80 -2.84
C ILE A 142 -3.95 16.40 -3.93
N ALA A 143 -3.89 17.72 -4.13
CA ALA A 143 -4.68 18.38 -5.16
C ALA A 143 -4.30 17.90 -6.58
N ALA A 144 -3.00 17.74 -6.84
CA ALA A 144 -2.49 17.22 -8.11
C ALA A 144 -2.93 15.77 -8.34
N PHE A 145 -2.92 14.93 -7.30
CA PHE A 145 -3.37 13.55 -7.36
C PHE A 145 -4.88 13.47 -7.63
N LYS A 146 -5.69 14.22 -6.89
CA LYS A 146 -7.14 14.30 -7.13
C LYS A 146 -7.43 14.76 -8.56
N LYS A 147 -6.74 15.79 -9.08
CA LYS A 147 -6.90 16.21 -10.48
C LYS A 147 -6.71 15.07 -11.49
N ARG A 148 -5.82 14.11 -11.22
CA ARG A 148 -5.55 12.96 -12.09
C ARG A 148 -6.55 11.82 -11.90
N TRP A 149 -6.96 11.56 -10.65
CA TRP A 149 -7.57 10.30 -10.26
C TRP A 149 -8.96 10.43 -9.62
N ASP A 150 -9.50 11.64 -9.38
CA ASP A 150 -10.79 11.83 -8.69
C ASP A 150 -11.94 11.06 -9.35
N TRP A 151 -11.90 10.92 -10.67
CA TRP A 151 -12.91 10.19 -11.44
C TRP A 151 -13.10 8.74 -10.98
N VAL A 152 -12.06 8.10 -10.44
CA VAL A 152 -12.09 6.73 -9.91
C VAL A 152 -12.08 6.67 -8.39
N ILE A 153 -11.32 7.53 -7.71
CA ILE A 153 -11.16 7.47 -6.24
C ILE A 153 -12.25 8.22 -5.45
N ASN A 154 -13.14 8.99 -6.10
CA ASN A 154 -14.15 9.79 -5.42
C ASN A 154 -15.58 9.35 -5.79
N PRO A 155 -16.41 8.96 -4.80
CA PRO A 155 -16.03 8.60 -3.43
C PRO A 155 -15.13 7.38 -3.37
N LEU A 156 -14.34 7.27 -2.30
CA LEU A 156 -13.58 6.08 -1.99
C LEU A 156 -14.52 5.05 -1.34
N VAL A 157 -14.62 3.86 -1.95
CA VAL A 157 -15.54 2.77 -1.53
C VAL A 157 -14.79 1.54 -1.02
N ILE A 158 -13.47 1.66 -0.83
CA ILE A 158 -12.61 0.66 -0.21
C ILE A 158 -11.82 1.25 0.94
N ALA A 159 -11.49 0.41 1.92
CA ALA A 159 -10.58 0.78 2.98
C ALA A 159 -9.15 0.88 2.43
N VAL A 160 -8.38 1.81 2.97
CA VAL A 160 -7.01 2.07 2.50
C VAL A 160 -6.02 2.19 3.64
N ALA A 161 -4.84 1.66 3.40
CA ALA A 161 -3.63 1.88 4.18
C ALA A 161 -2.77 2.99 3.55
N LEU A 162 -1.81 3.50 4.32
CA LEU A 162 -0.74 4.34 3.79
C LEU A 162 0.56 3.56 3.75
N GLU A 163 1.23 3.60 2.61
CA GLU A 163 2.60 3.12 2.50
C GLU A 163 3.51 4.29 2.17
N VAL A 164 4.55 4.48 2.99
CA VAL A 164 5.42 5.64 2.94
C VAL A 164 6.86 5.19 2.74
N VAL A 165 7.48 5.64 1.65
CA VAL A 165 8.91 5.44 1.41
C VAL A 165 9.61 6.76 1.69
N VAL A 166 10.61 6.72 2.58
CA VAL A 166 11.40 7.88 2.99
C VAL A 166 12.84 7.63 2.62
N ARG A 167 13.42 8.52 1.82
CA ARG A 167 14.87 8.57 1.62
C ARG A 167 15.39 9.87 2.22
N PRO A 168 16.22 9.83 3.28
CA PRO A 168 16.78 11.04 3.86
C PRO A 168 17.82 11.64 2.90
N ASN A 169 17.99 12.96 2.97
CA ASN A 169 19.10 13.65 2.32
C ASN A 169 20.40 13.24 3.04
N PRO A 170 21.50 12.92 2.33
CA PRO A 170 22.77 12.56 2.97
C PRO A 170 23.33 13.67 3.88
N LYS A 171 22.90 14.92 3.69
CA LYS A 171 23.29 16.07 4.52
C LYS A 171 22.40 16.26 5.76
N THR A 172 21.32 15.49 5.92
CA THR A 172 20.45 15.58 7.09
C THR A 172 21.19 15.11 8.35
N PRO A 173 21.34 15.96 9.38
CA PRO A 173 21.96 15.54 10.62
C PRO A 173 21.16 14.40 11.29
N PRO A 174 21.81 13.37 11.85
CA PRO A 174 21.10 12.26 12.51
C PRO A 174 20.14 12.70 13.62
N ALA A 175 20.50 13.77 14.35
CA ALA A 175 19.71 14.32 15.45
C ALA A 175 18.37 14.94 15.03
N VAL A 176 18.17 15.23 13.73
CA VAL A 176 16.92 15.81 13.20
C VAL A 176 16.17 14.85 12.29
N LEU A 177 16.57 13.57 12.27
CA LEU A 177 15.80 12.53 11.59
C LEU A 177 14.45 12.36 12.30
N HIS A 178 13.37 12.54 11.57
CA HIS A 178 12.03 12.36 12.10
C HIS A 178 11.80 10.92 12.51
N ASP A 179 11.09 10.75 13.62
CA ASP A 179 10.45 9.47 13.91
C ASP A 179 9.49 9.12 12.76
N LEU A 180 9.52 7.87 12.31
CA LEU A 180 8.72 7.42 11.18
C LEU A 180 7.22 7.53 11.46
N ASP A 181 6.78 7.29 12.70
CA ASP A 181 5.38 7.46 13.11
C ASP A 181 4.96 8.92 13.02
N ASN A 182 5.83 9.83 13.47
CA ASN A 182 5.53 11.26 13.46
C ASN A 182 5.44 11.80 12.03
N ILE A 183 6.17 11.24 11.06
CA ILE A 183 6.03 11.62 9.65
C ILE A 183 4.57 11.44 9.21
N VAL A 184 4.00 10.28 9.51
CA VAL A 184 2.64 9.95 9.09
C VAL A 184 1.61 10.75 9.88
N ARG A 185 1.72 10.77 11.21
CA ARG A 185 0.72 11.37 12.10
C ARG A 185 0.68 12.90 12.02
N ASP A 186 1.83 13.55 11.93
CA ASP A 186 1.90 15.02 12.02
C ASP A 186 1.75 15.72 10.67
N TYR A 187 2.18 15.06 9.59
CA TYR A 187 2.24 15.68 8.26
C TYR A 187 1.32 15.07 7.22
N LEU A 188 1.12 13.74 7.21
CA LEU A 188 0.42 13.05 6.12
C LEU A 188 -1.07 12.86 6.41
N ILE A 189 -1.41 12.17 7.50
CA ILE A 189 -2.80 11.86 7.90
C ILE A 189 -3.70 13.11 7.95
N PRO A 190 -3.27 14.24 8.56
CA PRO A 190 -4.12 15.43 8.66
C PRO A 190 -4.53 16.03 7.31
N GLY A 191 -3.74 15.82 6.25
CA GLY A 191 -4.07 16.25 4.89
C GLY A 191 -4.82 15.17 4.11
N ILE A 192 -4.37 13.92 4.18
CA ILE A 192 -4.88 12.82 3.36
C ILE A 192 -6.29 12.41 3.80
N VAL A 193 -6.51 12.17 5.10
CA VAL A 193 -7.79 11.62 5.59
C VAL A 193 -8.97 12.51 5.20
N PRO A 194 -8.95 13.84 5.43
CA PRO A 194 -10.06 14.69 5.03
C PRO A 194 -10.22 14.83 3.51
N ALA A 195 -9.13 14.78 2.74
CA ALA A 195 -9.17 15.01 1.29
C ALA A 195 -9.74 13.83 0.48
N PHE A 196 -9.57 12.61 1.00
CA PHE A 196 -10.04 11.38 0.35
C PHE A 196 -11.21 10.72 1.09
N GLY A 197 -11.53 11.15 2.32
CA GLY A 197 -12.61 10.55 3.11
C GLY A 197 -12.30 9.13 3.56
N THR A 198 -11.04 8.84 3.88
CA THR A 198 -10.59 7.48 4.24
C THR A 198 -11.11 7.05 5.61
N VAL A 199 -11.17 5.74 5.82
CA VAL A 199 -11.70 5.11 7.03
C VAL A 199 -10.64 4.27 7.74
N SER A 200 -10.74 4.16 9.07
CA SER A 200 -9.83 3.27 9.82
C SER A 200 -10.30 1.81 9.91
N ASP A 201 -11.50 1.50 9.40
CA ASP A 201 -12.04 0.15 9.37
C ASP A 201 -12.95 -0.01 8.15
N GLN A 202 -12.79 -1.12 7.42
CA GLN A 202 -13.56 -1.42 6.19
C GLN A 202 -15.07 -1.48 6.41
N ARG A 203 -15.53 -1.76 7.63
CA ARG A 203 -16.97 -1.77 7.92
C ARG A 203 -17.62 -0.40 7.71
N TRP A 204 -16.84 0.68 7.71
CA TRP A 204 -17.34 2.01 7.35
C TRP A 204 -17.61 2.21 5.85
N THR A 205 -17.15 1.30 4.99
CA THR A 205 -17.45 1.33 3.55
C THR A 205 -18.68 0.50 3.18
N ILE A 206 -19.30 -0.19 4.13
CA ILE A 206 -20.50 -1.01 3.92
C ILE A 206 -21.74 -0.16 4.20
N ASP A 207 -22.67 -0.12 3.24
CA ASP A 207 -24.01 0.42 3.48
C ASP A 207 -24.87 -0.61 4.23
N PHE A 208 -24.80 -0.59 5.56
CA PHE A 208 -25.60 -1.48 6.40
C PHE A 208 -27.11 -1.15 6.36
N ALA A 209 -27.54 0.01 5.85
CA ALA A 209 -28.96 0.27 5.66
C ALA A 209 -29.46 -0.51 4.44
N GLU A 210 -28.77 -0.38 3.31
CA GLU A 210 -29.08 -1.15 2.10
C GLU A 210 -28.93 -2.66 2.31
N LEU A 211 -27.90 -3.10 3.04
CA LEU A 211 -27.71 -4.52 3.36
C LEU A 211 -28.89 -5.08 4.16
N ARG A 212 -29.46 -4.31 5.09
CA ARG A 212 -30.65 -4.74 5.85
C ARG A 212 -31.90 -4.85 4.98
N GLU A 213 -32.00 -4.03 3.94
CA GLU A 213 -33.14 -4.09 3.01
C GLU A 213 -33.02 -5.25 2.01
N SER A 214 -31.80 -5.51 1.52
CA SER A 214 -31.53 -6.49 0.46
C SER A 214 -31.30 -7.91 1.00
N ASP A 215 -30.54 -8.06 2.09
CA ASP A 215 -30.27 -9.33 2.76
C ASP A 215 -30.29 -9.17 4.30
N PRO A 216 -31.50 -9.20 4.91
CA PRO A 216 -31.64 -9.06 6.36
C PRO A 216 -30.88 -10.12 7.15
N LYS A 217 -30.76 -11.34 6.61
CA LYS A 217 -30.06 -12.45 7.30
C LYS A 217 -28.57 -12.17 7.38
N LEU A 218 -27.98 -11.72 6.28
CA LEU A 218 -26.57 -11.34 6.26
C LEU A 218 -26.35 -10.14 7.18
N ALA A 219 -27.22 -9.12 7.15
CA ALA A 219 -27.11 -7.97 8.04
C ALA A 219 -27.15 -8.37 9.53
N ASP A 220 -28.08 -9.25 9.92
CA ASP A 220 -28.23 -9.73 11.29
C ASP A 220 -27.01 -10.53 11.77
N ALA A 221 -26.30 -11.22 10.88
CA ALA A 221 -25.08 -11.96 11.20
C ALA A 221 -23.92 -11.05 11.67
N TRP A 222 -23.94 -9.77 11.30
CA TRP A 222 -22.97 -8.78 11.79
C TRP A 222 -23.34 -8.18 13.16
N GLY A 223 -24.56 -8.46 13.66
CA GLY A 223 -25.05 -7.97 14.95
C GLY A 223 -25.70 -6.57 14.88
N SER A 224 -26.19 -6.10 16.04
CA SER A 224 -27.01 -4.88 16.13
C SER A 224 -26.24 -3.57 15.91
N ASN A 225 -24.93 -3.56 16.15
CA ASN A 225 -24.05 -2.42 15.92
C ASN A 225 -22.75 -2.88 15.24
N PRO A 226 -22.81 -3.13 13.92
CA PRO A 226 -21.71 -3.79 13.20
C PRO A 226 -20.52 -2.85 12.98
N THR A 227 -20.76 -1.53 12.94
CA THR A 227 -19.72 -0.51 12.79
C THR A 227 -18.98 -0.26 14.11
N PRO A 228 -17.65 -0.02 14.06
CA PRO A 228 -16.89 0.37 15.25
C PRO A 228 -17.31 1.76 15.78
N PRO A 229 -16.75 2.23 16.92
CA PRO A 229 -17.09 3.54 17.49
C PRO A 229 -16.92 4.68 16.48
N ALA A 230 -17.82 5.66 16.47
CA ALA A 230 -17.85 6.74 15.47
C ALA A 230 -16.52 7.51 15.30
N GLY A 231 -15.70 7.60 16.37
CA GLY A 231 -14.36 8.20 16.32
C GLY A 231 -13.36 7.48 15.39
N THR A 232 -13.66 6.25 14.97
CA THR A 232 -12.86 5.45 14.03
C THR A 232 -13.26 5.68 12.57
N ARG A 233 -14.29 6.47 12.30
CA ARG A 233 -14.76 6.70 10.93
C ARG A 233 -13.72 7.42 10.07
N ASN A 234 -12.92 8.31 10.67
CA ASN A 234 -11.93 9.11 9.96
C ASN A 234 -10.52 8.59 10.30
N GLY A 235 -9.85 7.98 9.33
CA GLY A 235 -8.51 7.46 9.53
C GLY A 235 -8.05 6.63 8.35
N VAL A 236 -6.99 5.85 8.56
CA VAL A 236 -6.53 4.81 7.64
C VAL A 236 -6.45 3.51 8.43
N THR A 237 -6.60 2.37 7.77
CA THR A 237 -6.64 1.07 8.45
C THR A 237 -5.31 0.75 9.12
N ARG A 238 -4.21 1.10 8.46
CA ARG A 238 -2.83 1.00 8.95
C ARG A 238 -1.93 1.95 8.16
N TYR A 239 -0.69 2.08 8.61
CA TYR A 239 0.36 2.70 7.83
C TYR A 239 1.67 1.93 7.97
N GLU A 240 2.45 1.89 6.90
CA GLU A 240 3.80 1.35 6.84
C GLU A 240 4.78 2.43 6.40
N VAL A 241 5.96 2.45 7.00
CA VAL A 241 6.98 3.44 6.69
C VAL A 241 8.34 2.77 6.51
N TRP A 242 8.90 2.90 5.32
CA TRP A 242 10.18 2.32 4.92
C TRP A 242 11.22 3.41 4.77
N ARG A 243 12.30 3.35 5.55
CA ARG A 243 13.43 4.28 5.43
C ARG A 243 14.55 3.67 4.59
N LEU A 244 14.74 4.20 3.39
CA LEU A 244 15.83 3.84 2.51
C LEU A 244 17.16 4.46 2.97
N PRO A 245 18.32 3.87 2.58
CA PRO A 245 19.62 4.50 2.79
C PRO A 245 19.73 5.83 2.03
N ALA A 246 20.44 6.80 2.59
CA ALA A 246 20.80 8.02 1.88
C ALA A 246 21.74 7.70 0.70
N VAL A 247 21.67 8.53 -0.33
CA VAL A 247 22.49 8.42 -1.55
C VAL A 247 23.27 9.71 -1.71
N GLU A 248 24.60 9.60 -1.84
CA GLU A 248 25.45 10.77 -2.01
C GLU A 248 25.14 11.50 -3.32
N GLY A 249 25.02 12.83 -3.26
CA GLY A 249 24.71 13.66 -4.43
C GLY A 249 23.23 13.74 -4.81
N GLU A 250 22.35 12.93 -4.21
CA GLU A 250 20.91 12.96 -4.49
C GLU A 250 20.09 13.63 -3.37
N PRO A 251 19.00 14.35 -3.71
CA PRO A 251 18.08 14.87 -2.71
C PRO A 251 17.31 13.74 -2.02
N GLY A 252 16.88 14.04 -0.79
CA GLY A 252 15.93 13.19 -0.09
C GLY A 252 14.53 13.27 -0.70
N PHE A 253 13.65 12.34 -0.32
CA PHE A 253 12.23 12.40 -0.69
C PHE A 253 11.36 11.65 0.31
N VAL A 254 10.07 11.95 0.26
CA VAL A 254 8.99 11.19 0.88
C VAL A 254 7.97 10.89 -0.20
N SER A 255 7.69 9.60 -0.40
CA SER A 255 6.74 9.10 -1.40
C SER A 255 5.64 8.32 -0.71
N VAL A 256 4.38 8.73 -0.91
CA VAL A 256 3.22 8.17 -0.18
C VAL A 256 2.25 7.52 -1.15
N ALA A 257 1.86 6.28 -0.91
CA ALA A 257 0.79 5.59 -1.62
C ALA A 257 -0.44 5.40 -0.74
N LEU A 258 -1.61 5.57 -1.34
CA LEU A 258 -2.87 5.00 -0.83
C LEU A 258 -2.95 3.57 -1.37
N VAL A 259 -2.96 2.57 -0.49
CA VAL A 259 -2.96 1.15 -0.87
C VAL A 259 -4.28 0.52 -0.43
N ALA A 260 -4.87 -0.33 -1.28
CA ALA A 260 -6.08 -1.06 -0.93
C ALA A 260 -5.80 -2.02 0.25
N ASP A 261 -6.62 -1.96 1.31
CA ASP A 261 -6.44 -2.78 2.51
C ASP A 261 -7.72 -3.54 2.86
N ILE A 262 -8.11 -4.44 1.95
CA ILE A 262 -9.39 -5.16 1.98
C ILE A 262 -9.25 -6.67 2.16
N ASP A 263 -8.07 -7.23 1.87
CA ASP A 263 -7.85 -8.68 1.83
C ASP A 263 -7.25 -9.24 3.13
N ALA A 264 -7.11 -8.41 4.17
CA ALA A 264 -6.47 -8.77 5.44
C ALA A 264 -5.07 -9.42 5.29
N LYS A 265 -4.36 -9.13 4.19
CA LYS A 265 -3.01 -9.65 3.87
C LYS A 265 -1.93 -9.23 4.87
N GLY A 266 -2.27 -8.40 5.85
CA GLY A 266 -1.32 -7.89 6.83
C GLY A 266 -0.33 -6.89 6.24
N ASP A 267 0.64 -6.50 7.06
CA ASP A 267 1.74 -5.66 6.61
C ASP A 267 2.77 -6.45 5.80
N LEU A 268 3.68 -5.75 5.11
CA LEU A 268 4.69 -6.41 4.27
C LEU A 268 5.60 -7.38 5.07
N MET A 269 5.84 -7.11 6.36
CA MET A 269 6.64 -8.01 7.20
C MET A 269 5.90 -9.32 7.46
N GLN A 270 4.59 -9.23 7.72
CA GLN A 270 3.73 -10.41 7.82
C GLN A 270 3.72 -11.19 6.50
N GLN A 271 3.58 -10.51 5.37
CA GLN A 271 3.62 -11.13 4.04
C GLN A 271 4.97 -11.83 3.77
N MET A 272 6.09 -11.21 4.17
CA MET A 272 7.41 -11.83 4.09
C MET A 272 7.49 -13.12 4.91
N ASP A 273 7.07 -13.07 6.17
CA ASP A 273 7.07 -14.24 7.07
C ASP A 273 6.18 -15.37 6.51
N GLU A 274 5.01 -15.03 5.95
CA GLU A 274 4.09 -15.98 5.30
C GLU A 274 4.72 -16.63 4.06
N HIS A 275 5.26 -15.84 3.13
CA HIS A 275 5.90 -16.38 1.92
C HIS A 275 7.12 -17.26 2.24
N ILE A 276 7.94 -16.88 3.22
CA ILE A 276 9.07 -17.69 3.67
C ILE A 276 8.58 -19.00 4.28
N SER A 277 7.52 -18.96 5.10
CA SER A 277 6.95 -20.16 5.72
C SER A 277 6.37 -21.11 4.68
N ASP A 278 5.55 -20.60 3.76
CA ASP A 278 4.91 -21.40 2.70
C ASP A 278 5.97 -22.04 1.78
N TRP A 279 6.99 -21.26 1.40
CA TRP A 279 8.08 -21.77 0.59
C TRP A 279 8.87 -22.87 1.33
N ARG A 280 9.19 -22.67 2.60
CA ARG A 280 9.85 -23.68 3.45
C ARG A 280 9.04 -24.97 3.52
N ASP A 281 7.73 -24.87 3.70
CA ASP A 281 6.86 -26.03 3.92
C ASP A 281 6.69 -26.83 2.61
N ASN A 282 6.77 -26.15 1.46
CA ASN A 282 6.75 -26.74 0.12
C ASN A 282 8.10 -27.31 -0.38
N LEU A 283 9.21 -27.12 0.36
CA LEU A 283 10.49 -27.77 0.05
C LEU A 283 10.45 -29.26 0.44
N SER A 284 10.87 -30.14 -0.48
CA SER A 284 10.98 -31.58 -0.24
C SER A 284 12.00 -31.93 0.86
N ASP A 285 11.89 -33.11 1.48
CA ASP A 285 12.71 -33.50 2.64
C ASP A 285 14.24 -33.47 2.39
N ASP A 286 14.68 -33.64 1.14
CA ASP A 286 16.11 -33.59 0.78
C ASP A 286 16.69 -32.16 0.73
N SER A 287 15.87 -31.13 0.54
CA SER A 287 16.28 -29.72 0.51
C SER A 287 16.16 -29.01 1.87
N ARG A 288 15.60 -29.67 2.90
CA ARG A 288 15.49 -29.16 4.29
C ARG A 288 16.81 -29.16 5.08
N ARG A 289 17.88 -29.79 4.57
CA ARG A 289 19.11 -30.08 5.34
C ARG A 289 20.12 -28.93 5.57
N PRO A 290 20.12 -27.77 4.90
CA PRO A 290 21.02 -26.67 5.28
C PRO A 290 20.62 -25.99 6.61
N TRP A 291 19.33 -26.06 6.98
CA TRP A 291 18.72 -25.22 8.02
C TRP A 291 19.01 -25.65 9.46
N GLN A 292 19.43 -26.91 9.69
CA GLN A 292 19.73 -27.40 11.04
C GLN A 292 21.12 -26.99 11.56
N ARG A 293 22.02 -26.46 10.73
CA ARG A 293 23.40 -26.14 11.14
C ARG A 293 23.64 -24.71 11.64
N ARG A 294 22.63 -23.84 11.68
CA ARG A 294 22.76 -22.44 12.17
C ARG A 294 22.12 -22.17 13.53
N ARG A 295 22.04 -23.16 14.41
CA ARG A 295 21.91 -22.86 15.85
C ARG A 295 23.30 -22.61 16.41
N PRO A 296 23.58 -21.46 17.04
CA PRO A 296 24.78 -21.31 17.85
C PRO A 296 24.67 -22.32 18.99
N THR A 297 25.55 -23.33 18.99
CA THR A 297 25.82 -24.07 20.21
C THR A 297 26.50 -23.10 21.16
N GLY A 298 25.76 -22.67 22.18
CA GLY A 298 26.32 -21.86 23.25
C GLY A 298 27.49 -22.57 23.91
N ARG A 299 28.61 -21.84 24.00
CA ARG A 299 29.55 -21.85 25.12
C ARG A 299 30.11 -20.45 25.27
#